data_AF-A0A497GCZ1-F1
#
_entry.id   AF-A0A497GCZ1-F1
#
_cell.length_a   1.000
_cell.length_b   1.000
_cell.length_c   1.000
_cell.angle_alpha   90.00
_cell.angle_beta   90.00
_cell.angle_gamma   90.00
#
_symmetry.space_group_name_H-M   'P 1'
#
loop_
_entity.id
_entity.type
_entity.pdbx_description
1 polymer ?
#
loop_
_entity_poly.entity_id
_entity_poly.type
_entity_poly.pdbx_seq_one_letter_code
_entity_poly.pdbx_strand_id
1 'polypeptide(L)'
;MEPVKFKEANAVFGGDQEEYKGLPAHVVKDATGSVISCWELTPQEMQNIKRTGKIWVQQLAFGQELQPIFITTNKSDIYGPNTND
;
A
#
# COMPACT_ATOMS: atom_id res chain seq x y z
N MET A 1 3.83 11.10 -1.88
CA MET A 1 3.73 10.13 -0.78
C MET A 1 4.81 9.13 -1.06
N GLU A 2 5.46 8.64 -0.03
CA GLU A 2 6.57 7.71 -0.18
C GLU A 2 6.19 6.38 0.47
N PRO A 3 6.55 5.24 -0.14
CA PRO A 3 6.34 3.95 0.49
C PRO A 3 7.25 3.84 1.71
N VAL A 4 6.71 3.34 2.82
CA VAL A 4 7.45 3.21 4.08
C VAL A 4 7.50 1.77 4.56
N LYS A 5 8.64 1.36 5.13
CA LYS A 5 8.76 0.06 5.78
C LYS A 5 7.94 0.06 7.08
N PHE A 6 7.23 -1.03 7.33
CA PHE A 6 6.41 -1.24 8.52
C PHE A 6 6.68 -2.63 9.13
N LYS A 7 6.24 -2.85 10.38
CA LYS A 7 6.58 -4.03 11.20
C LYS A 7 6.33 -5.37 10.49
N GLU A 8 5.20 -5.50 9.81
CA GLU A 8 4.74 -6.74 9.17
C GLU A 8 5.34 -6.94 7.76
N ALA A 9 6.04 -5.94 7.20
CA ALA A 9 6.59 -6.04 5.85
C ALA A 9 7.61 -7.19 5.73
N ASN A 10 7.36 -8.11 4.81
CA ASN A 10 8.14 -9.33 4.58
C ASN A 10 8.67 -9.45 3.14
N ALA A 11 8.37 -8.48 2.27
CA ALA A 11 8.84 -8.42 0.89
C ALA A 11 9.16 -6.96 0.47
N VAL A 12 9.96 -6.81 -0.59
CA VAL A 12 10.19 -5.53 -1.27
C VAL A 12 10.01 -5.75 -2.77
N PHE A 13 9.00 -5.12 -3.37
CA PHE A 13 8.77 -5.20 -4.81
C PHE A 13 9.58 -4.14 -5.55
N GLY A 14 10.09 -4.47 -6.74
CA GLY A 14 10.85 -3.52 -7.57
C GLY A 14 12.19 -3.07 -6.99
N GLY A 15 12.68 -3.71 -5.93
CA GLY A 15 13.94 -3.33 -5.26
C GLY A 15 15.21 -3.57 -6.09
N ASP A 16 15.14 -4.45 -7.09
CA ASP A 16 16.28 -4.82 -7.93
C ASP A 16 16.37 -4.01 -9.24
N GLN A 17 15.51 -2.99 -9.42
CA GLN A 17 15.46 -2.13 -10.60
C GLN A 17 15.87 -0.71 -10.22
N GLU A 18 16.96 -0.18 -10.80
CA GLU A 18 17.43 1.18 -10.48
C GLU A 18 16.38 2.26 -10.79
N GLU A 19 15.50 2.03 -11.77
CA GLU A 19 14.47 3.00 -12.15
C GLU A 19 13.27 3.06 -11.20
N TYR A 20 13.09 2.06 -10.33
CA TYR A 20 11.95 1.99 -9.42
C TYR A 20 12.40 2.03 -7.96
N LYS A 21 11.74 2.89 -7.17
CA LYS A 21 11.89 2.82 -5.71
C LYS A 21 11.29 1.52 -5.22
N GLY A 22 12.07 0.75 -4.44
CA GLY A 22 11.59 -0.46 -3.81
C GLY A 22 10.33 -0.19 -2.97
N LEU A 23 9.33 -1.06 -3.09
CA LEU A 23 8.05 -0.98 -2.38
C LEU A 23 8.03 -2.04 -1.26
N PRO A 24 8.28 -1.64 0.01
CA PRO A 24 8.12 -2.55 1.14
C PRO A 24 6.66 -2.95 1.30
N ALA A 25 6.42 -4.24 1.44
CA ALA A 25 5.09 -4.79 1.52
C ALA A 25 5.02 -6.01 2.44
N HIS A 26 3.82 -6.29 2.94
CA HIS A 26 3.48 -7.52 3.62
C HIS A 26 2.65 -8.37 2.67
N VAL A 27 3.20 -9.53 2.29
CA VAL A 27 2.53 -10.54 1.48
C VAL A 27 1.89 -11.56 2.43
N VAL A 28 0.56 -11.62 2.41
CA VAL A 28 -0.23 -12.57 3.18
C VAL A 28 -0.40 -13.84 2.35
N LYS A 29 0.00 -14.98 2.91
CA LYS A 29 -0.10 -16.29 2.25
C LYS A 29 -1.47 -16.93 2.52
N ASP A 30 -2.55 -16.26 2.13
CA ASP A 30 -3.91 -16.77 2.20
C ASP A 30 -4.48 -17.04 0.79
N ALA A 31 -5.76 -17.42 0.71
CA ALA A 31 -6.42 -17.71 -0.56
C ALA A 31 -6.56 -16.48 -1.48
N THR A 32 -6.45 -15.26 -0.93
CA THR A 32 -6.52 -14.00 -1.68
C THR A 32 -5.16 -13.53 -2.16
N GLY A 33 -4.08 -13.93 -1.49
CA GLY A 33 -2.72 -13.50 -1.79
C GLY A 33 -2.51 -12.01 -1.56
N SER A 34 -3.12 -11.45 -0.51
CA SER A 34 -3.13 -10.00 -0.26
C SER A 34 -1.72 -9.40 -0.14
N VAL A 35 -1.51 -8.28 -0.83
CA VAL A 35 -0.27 -7.49 -0.78
C VAL A 35 -0.57 -6.13 -0.15
N ILE A 36 -0.03 -5.90 1.04
CA ILE A 36 -0.28 -4.68 1.82
C ILE A 36 0.95 -3.78 1.75
N SER A 37 0.75 -2.52 1.39
CA SER A 37 1.79 -1.47 1.43
C SER A 37 1.33 -0.29 2.28
N CYS A 38 2.29 0.46 2.83
CA CYS A 38 2.03 1.65 3.63
C CYS A 38 2.70 2.85 2.98
N TRP A 39 2.00 3.99 3.00
CA TRP A 39 2.43 5.22 2.33
C TRP A 39 2.39 6.38 3.31
N GLU A 40 3.49 7.10 3.42
CA GLU A 40 3.56 8.32 4.22
C GLU A 40 3.28 9.54 3.35
N LEU A 41 2.32 10.36 3.78
CA LEU A 41 1.98 11.62 3.13
C LEU A 41 3.00 12.70 3.50
N THR A 42 3.47 13.44 2.51
CA THR A 42 4.21 14.67 2.78
C THR A 42 3.28 15.74 3.39
N PRO A 43 3.81 16.75 4.09
CA PRO A 43 2.99 17.86 4.60
C PRO A 43 2.17 18.55 3.51
N GLN A 44 2.72 18.70 2.31
CA GLN A 44 2.03 19.29 1.16
C GLN A 44 0.85 18.43 0.68
N GLU A 45 1.01 17.11 0.64
CA GLU A 45 -0.05 16.19 0.24
C GLU A 45 -1.15 16.09 1.29
N MET A 46 -0.77 16.13 2.58
CA MET A 46 -1.73 16.23 3.67
C MET A 46 -2.62 17.47 3.49
N GLN A 47 -2.06 18.62 3.09
CA GLN A 47 -2.86 19.82 2.79
C GLN A 47 -3.78 19.61 1.57
N ASN A 48 -3.29 18.96 0.51
CA ASN A 48 -4.11 18.65 -0.66
C ASN A 48 -5.29 17.72 -0.32
N ILE A 49 -5.07 16.70 0.51
CA ILE A 49 -6.11 15.80 0.99
C ILE A 49 -7.09 16.57 1.89
N LYS A 50 -6.61 17.38 2.84
CA LYS A 50 -7.50 18.22 3.68
C LYS A 50 -8.40 19.12 2.84
N ARG A 51 -7.88 19.68 1.74
CA ARG A 51 -8.62 20.56 0.85
C ARG A 51 -9.61 19.83 -0.06
N THR A 52 -9.27 18.62 -0.51
CA THR A 52 -10.03 17.95 -1.60
C THR A 52 -10.79 16.71 -1.16
N GLY A 53 -10.39 16.07 -0.05
CA GLY A 53 -10.89 14.78 0.40
C GLY A 53 -10.54 13.62 -0.54
N LYS A 54 -9.59 13.79 -1.47
CA LYS A 54 -9.36 12.85 -2.57
C LYS A 54 -7.97 12.23 -2.51
N ILE A 55 -7.92 10.93 -2.80
CA ILE A 55 -6.72 10.18 -3.16
C ILE A 55 -6.96 9.65 -4.58
N TRP A 56 -5.97 9.81 -5.45
CA TRP A 56 -6.01 9.28 -6.82
C TRP A 56 -5.09 8.08 -6.89
N VAL A 57 -5.58 6.95 -7.42
CA VAL A 57 -4.78 5.73 -7.61
C VAL A 57 -4.80 5.34 -9.08
N GLN A 58 -3.60 5.12 -9.64
CA GLN A 58 -3.42 4.50 -10.94
C GLN A 58 -2.69 3.18 -10.74
N GLN A 59 -3.32 2.08 -11.11
CA GLN A 59 -2.72 0.76 -11.13
C GLN A 59 -2.61 0.29 -12.58
N LEU A 60 -1.41 -0.07 -13.00
CA LEU A 60 -1.21 -0.62 -14.34
C LEU A 60 -1.73 -2.05 -14.37
N ALA A 61 -2.87 -2.25 -15.04
CA ALA A 61 -3.48 -3.58 -15.20
C ALA A 61 -2.91 -4.38 -16.39
N PHE A 62 -2.10 -3.75 -17.25
CA PHE A 62 -1.46 -4.38 -18.43
C PHE A 62 -2.42 -5.22 -19.30
N GLY A 63 -3.65 -4.72 -19.51
CA GLY A 63 -4.69 -5.40 -20.30
C GLY A 63 -5.36 -6.58 -19.60
N GLN A 64 -5.03 -6.85 -18.34
CA GLN A 64 -5.71 -7.84 -17.50
C GLN A 64 -6.83 -7.20 -16.68
N GLU A 65 -7.66 -8.04 -16.05
CA GLU A 65 -8.64 -7.59 -15.08
C GLU A 65 -7.97 -6.88 -13.90
N LEU A 66 -8.60 -5.79 -13.45
CA LEU A 66 -8.11 -5.02 -12.31
C LEU A 66 -8.28 -5.86 -11.04
N GLN A 67 -7.17 -6.01 -10.29
CA GLN A 67 -7.21 -6.66 -8.99
C GLN A 67 -7.96 -5.78 -7.97
N PRO A 68 -8.72 -6.36 -7.03
CA PRO A 68 -9.40 -5.60 -5.99
C PRO A 68 -8.44 -4.71 -5.20
N ILE A 69 -8.85 -3.47 -4.92
CA ILE A 69 -8.08 -2.52 -4.11
C ILE A 69 -8.86 -2.11 -2.86
N PHE A 70 -8.21 -2.18 -1.71
CA PHE A 70 -8.72 -1.66 -0.44
C PHE A 70 -7.80 -0.53 0.02
N ILE A 71 -8.38 0.63 0.34
CA ILE A 71 -7.64 1.83 0.75
C ILE A 71 -8.21 2.32 2.08
N THR A 72 -7.35 2.51 3.07
CA THR A 72 -7.70 3.07 4.37
C THR A 72 -6.56 3.95 4.89
N THR A 73 -6.89 4.90 5.76
CA THR A 73 -5.92 5.65 6.57
C THR A 73 -5.66 5.01 7.93
N ASN A 74 -6.42 3.98 8.31
CA ASN A 74 -6.31 3.30 9.60
C ASN A 74 -5.78 1.87 9.44
N LYS A 75 -4.59 1.62 10.00
CA LYS A 75 -3.92 0.32 9.93
C LYS A 75 -4.78 -0.81 10.53
N SER A 76 -5.59 -0.52 11.55
CA SER A 76 -6.44 -1.53 12.17
C SER A 76 -7.56 -2.03 11.25
N ASP A 77 -7.91 -1.31 10.18
CA ASP A 77 -8.93 -1.80 9.25
C ASP A 77 -8.37 -2.93 8.37
N ILE A 78 -7.04 -3.02 8.25
CA ILE A 78 -6.35 -4.09 7.51
C ILE A 78 -6.11 -5.31 8.43
N TYR A 79 -5.65 -5.08 9.66
CA TYR A 79 -5.21 -6.16 10.57
C TYR A 79 -6.23 -6.49 11.68
N GLY A 80 -7.23 -5.65 11.92
CA GLY A 80 -8.20 -5.84 13.00
C GLY A 80 -7.57 -6.01 14.40
N PRO A 81 -8.39 -6.20 15.45
CA PRO A 81 -7.92 -6.56 16.78
C PRO A 81 -7.57 -8.07 16.93
N ASN A 82 -7.79 -8.90 15.91
CA ASN A 82 -7.68 -10.37 15.98
C ASN A 82 -6.95 -11.01 14.79
N THR A 83 -5.90 -10.40 14.24
CA THR A 83 -4.89 -11.16 13.49
C THR A 83 -3.70 -11.43 14.40
N ASN A 84 -3.88 -12.31 15.38
CA ASN A 84 -2.76 -12.90 16.11
C ASN A 84 -2.35 -14.18 15.37
N ASP A 85 -1.07 -14.23 15.00
CA ASP A 85 -0.19 -15.41 14.85
C ASP A 85 -0.80 -16.74 14.37
#